data_AF-A0A2R6FMN0-F1
#
_entry.id   AF-A0A2R6FMN0-F1
#
_cell.length_a   1.000
_cell.length_b   1.000
_cell.length_c   1.000
_cell.angle_alpha   90.00
_cell.angle_beta   90.00
_cell.angle_gamma   90.00
#
_symmetry.space_group_name_H-M   'P 1'
#
loop_
_entity.id
_entity.type
_entity.pdbx_description
1 polymer ?
#
loop_
_entity_poly.entity_id
_entity_poly.type
_entity_poly.pdbx_seq_one_letter_code
_entity_poly.pdbx_strand_id
1 'polypeptide(L)'
;MATSENRPRTRGLELLLVGLLSGLALVDVALLASPFGVPAEPVRLLLAVGAFGAVALAVALGVVGPRRYAVGAVASVPLAVLYAYTGLLLPWTQFSYWFAQSGLELVLRFPFVGEPLAVALFGGFTLGEATLGAAFHYHYAVVGLGVLAALSVCVSLFRRRSAPASRSPAEDAG
;
A
#
# COMPACT_ATOMS: atom_id res chain seq x y z
N MET A 1 -11.90 36.46 -12.31
CA MET A 1 -12.55 36.31 -10.98
C MET A 1 -11.99 35.03 -10.35
N ALA A 2 -11.50 35.11 -9.12
CA ALA A 2 -10.37 34.35 -8.58
C ALA A 2 -10.57 32.83 -8.36
N THR A 3 -9.54 32.04 -8.67
CA THR A 3 -9.30 30.70 -8.08
C THR A 3 -7.81 30.54 -7.75
N SER A 4 -7.25 31.41 -6.91
CA SER A 4 -5.83 31.35 -6.49
C SER A 4 -5.61 30.77 -5.09
N GLU A 5 -6.65 30.28 -4.42
CA GLU A 5 -6.62 30.08 -2.96
C GLU A 5 -6.77 28.62 -2.52
N ASN A 6 -5.91 27.71 -3.00
CA ASN A 6 -5.76 26.38 -2.35
C ASN A 6 -4.43 25.63 -2.60
N ARG A 7 -3.36 26.29 -3.11
CA ARG A 7 -2.10 25.61 -3.47
C ARG A 7 -1.16 25.14 -2.34
N PRO A 8 -1.10 25.74 -1.14
CA PRO A 8 -0.14 25.30 -0.12
C PRO A 8 -0.62 24.09 0.70
N ARG A 9 -1.94 23.90 0.84
CA ARG A 9 -2.53 22.89 1.73
C ARG A 9 -2.38 21.46 1.21
N THR A 10 -2.40 21.26 -0.11
CA THR A 10 -2.25 19.93 -0.74
C THR A 10 -0.79 19.44 -0.75
N ARG A 11 0.18 20.37 -0.89
CA ARG A 11 1.62 20.04 -0.92
C ARG A 11 2.15 19.48 0.39
N GLY A 12 1.69 20.03 1.53
CA GLY A 12 2.08 19.51 2.85
C GLY A 12 1.57 18.08 3.05
N LEU A 13 0.36 17.81 2.58
CA LEU A 13 -0.25 16.50 2.71
C LEU A 13 0.37 15.45 1.77
N GLU A 14 0.75 15.79 0.55
CA GLU A 14 1.48 14.89 -0.35
C GLU A 14 2.81 14.41 0.26
N LEU A 15 3.56 15.34 0.88
CA LEU A 15 4.82 15.00 1.57
C LEU A 15 4.61 14.15 2.81
N LEU A 16 3.54 14.43 3.58
CA LEU A 16 3.16 13.60 4.73
C LEU A 16 2.81 12.17 4.31
N LEU A 17 2.12 11.98 3.18
CA LEU A 17 1.77 10.66 2.68
C LEU A 17 2.96 9.86 2.20
N VAL A 18 3.88 10.50 1.47
CA VAL A 18 5.13 9.86 1.04
C VAL A 18 5.97 9.46 2.26
N GLY A 19 6.12 10.36 3.23
CA GLY A 19 6.84 10.10 4.47
C GLY A 19 6.22 8.95 5.27
N LEU A 20 4.89 8.90 5.34
CA LEU A 20 4.19 7.82 6.02
C LEU A 20 4.32 6.47 5.29
N LEU A 21 4.16 6.44 3.97
CA LEU A 21 4.34 5.21 3.17
C LEU A 21 5.77 4.67 3.31
N SER A 22 6.76 5.56 3.28
CA SER A 22 8.17 5.21 3.46
C SER A 22 8.45 4.73 4.88
N GLY A 23 7.85 5.38 5.89
CA GLY A 23 7.94 5.00 7.29
C GLY A 23 7.34 3.63 7.57
N LEU A 24 6.17 3.32 6.99
CA LEU A 24 5.56 2.01 7.10
C LEU A 24 6.46 0.91 6.51
N ALA A 25 6.99 1.13 5.30
CA ALA A 25 7.87 0.15 4.66
C ALA A 25 9.13 -0.11 5.49
N LEU A 26 9.70 0.92 6.11
CA LEU A 26 10.83 0.80 7.04
C LEU A 26 10.48 -0.01 8.29
N VAL A 27 9.32 0.26 8.88
CA VAL A 27 8.85 -0.44 10.07
C VAL A 27 8.56 -1.91 9.74
N ASP A 28 8.00 -2.21 8.57
CA ASP A 28 7.72 -3.57 8.12
C ASP A 28 9.02 -4.39 7.97
N VAL A 29 10.05 -3.79 7.36
CA VAL A 29 11.39 -4.38 7.28
C VAL A 29 12.01 -4.58 8.67
N ALA A 30 11.84 -3.62 9.58
CA ALA A 30 12.34 -3.72 10.95
C ALA A 30 11.63 -4.83 11.74
N LEU A 31 10.34 -5.05 11.50
CA LEU A 31 9.58 -6.14 12.13
C LEU A 31 9.97 -7.51 11.60
N LEU A 32 10.35 -7.62 10.32
CA LEU A 32 10.93 -8.85 9.78
C LEU A 32 12.27 -9.20 10.47
N ALA A 33 13.05 -8.18 10.84
CA ALA A 33 14.31 -8.34 11.53
C ALA A 33 14.16 -8.53 13.06
N SER A 34 12.94 -8.43 13.61
CA SER A 34 12.71 -8.51 15.05
C SER A 34 12.70 -9.97 15.55
N PRO A 35 13.30 -10.27 16.71
CA PRO A 35 13.35 -11.62 17.25
C PRO A 35 11.95 -12.13 17.63
N PHE A 36 11.66 -13.38 17.24
CA PHE A 36 10.42 -14.09 17.55
C PHE A 36 10.17 -14.13 19.07
N GLY A 37 9.03 -13.60 19.55
CA GLY A 37 8.61 -13.71 20.97
C GLY A 37 8.10 -12.42 21.64
N VAL A 38 8.24 -11.25 21.01
CA VAL A 38 7.52 -10.03 21.44
C VAL A 38 6.08 -10.14 20.92
N PRO A 39 5.02 -9.66 21.63
CA PRO A 39 3.67 -9.55 21.07
C PRO A 39 3.65 -8.49 19.97
N ALA A 40 4.25 -8.81 18.83
CA ALA A 40 4.39 -7.97 17.65
C ALA A 40 3.19 -8.11 16.72
N GLU A 41 2.36 -9.15 16.90
CA GLU A 41 1.14 -9.38 16.12
C GLU A 41 0.15 -8.20 16.18
N PRO A 42 -0.24 -7.65 17.37
CA PRO A 42 -1.13 -6.50 17.42
C PRO A 42 -0.47 -5.21 16.91
N VAL A 43 0.84 -5.05 17.08
CA VAL A 43 1.58 -3.88 16.57
C VAL A 43 1.64 -3.92 15.04
N ARG A 44 1.92 -5.09 14.45
CA ARG A 44 1.87 -5.33 13.01
C ARG A 44 0.47 -5.07 12.45
N LEU A 45 -0.57 -5.51 13.16
CA LEU A 45 -1.97 -5.26 12.78
C LEU A 45 -2.32 -3.77 12.87
N LEU A 46 -1.91 -3.08 13.93
CA LEU A 46 -2.15 -1.65 14.13
C LEU A 46 -1.41 -0.81 13.08
N LEU A 47 -0.17 -1.19 12.73
CA LEU A 47 0.63 -0.51 11.70
C LEU A 47 0.09 -0.76 10.30
N ALA A 48 -0.29 -1.99 9.98
CA ALA A 48 -0.94 -2.33 8.71
C ALA A 48 -2.25 -1.53 8.57
N VAL A 49 -3.10 -1.55 9.60
CA VAL A 49 -4.35 -0.78 9.63
C VAL A 49 -4.08 0.73 9.57
N GLY A 50 -3.05 1.25 10.24
CA GLY A 50 -2.70 2.67 10.25
C GLY A 50 -2.20 3.17 8.88
N ALA A 51 -1.41 2.36 8.18
CA ALA A 51 -1.02 2.66 6.81
C ALA A 51 -2.18 2.58 5.82
N PHE A 52 -3.06 1.59 5.97
CA PHE A 52 -4.29 1.54 5.18
C PHE A 52 -5.20 2.70 5.47
N GLY A 53 -5.34 3.03 6.74
CA GLY A 53 -6.06 4.18 7.23
C GLY A 53 -5.54 5.42 6.55
N ALA A 54 -4.24 5.64 6.45
CA ALA A 54 -3.73 6.87 5.85
C ALA A 54 -3.83 6.96 4.33
N VAL A 55 -3.67 5.85 3.60
CA VAL A 55 -3.88 5.84 2.14
C VAL A 55 -5.38 5.99 1.82
N ALA A 56 -6.25 5.30 2.57
CA ALA A 56 -7.69 5.43 2.45
C ALA A 56 -8.19 6.81 2.93
N LEU A 57 -7.60 7.38 3.97
CA LEU A 57 -7.91 8.70 4.52
C LEU A 57 -7.40 9.81 3.58
N ALA A 58 -6.25 9.64 2.94
CA ALA A 58 -5.79 10.55 1.88
C ALA A 58 -6.77 10.61 0.70
N VAL A 59 -7.31 9.46 0.33
CA VAL A 59 -8.33 9.31 -0.69
C VAL A 59 -9.68 9.89 -0.22
N ALA A 60 -10.11 9.56 1.01
CA ALA A 60 -11.39 9.96 1.59
C ALA A 60 -11.45 11.45 1.95
N LEU A 61 -10.33 12.06 2.34
CA LEU A 61 -10.21 13.50 2.60
C LEU A 61 -10.23 14.35 1.32
N GLY A 62 -10.43 13.76 0.14
CA GLY A 62 -10.67 14.50 -1.10
C GLY A 62 -9.45 15.28 -1.62
N VAL A 63 -8.26 14.98 -1.10
CA VAL A 63 -6.95 15.43 -1.65
C VAL A 63 -6.85 15.02 -3.12
N VAL A 64 -7.54 13.94 -3.43
CA VAL A 64 -7.66 13.30 -4.71
C VAL A 64 -8.98 13.72 -5.39
N GLY A 65 -9.23 15.03 -5.48
CA GLY A 65 -10.54 15.63 -5.80
C GLY A 65 -11.20 15.37 -7.17
N PRO A 66 -10.51 14.95 -8.25
CA PRO A 66 -11.18 14.64 -9.53
C PRO A 66 -11.41 13.14 -9.82
N ARG A 67 -12.50 12.84 -10.56
CA ARG A 67 -13.01 11.52 -11.02
C ARG A 67 -11.95 10.55 -11.60
N ARG A 68 -10.81 11.09 -12.04
CA ARG A 68 -9.64 10.36 -12.58
C ARG A 68 -8.86 9.53 -11.57
N TYR A 69 -9.13 9.67 -10.28
CA TYR A 69 -8.42 8.91 -9.24
C TYR A 69 -9.29 7.90 -8.49
N ALA A 70 -10.58 7.82 -8.81
CA ALA A 70 -11.47 6.81 -8.24
C ALA A 70 -10.97 5.38 -8.53
N VAL A 71 -10.33 5.18 -9.68
CA VAL A 71 -9.70 3.90 -10.04
C VAL A 71 -8.57 3.55 -9.08
N GLY A 72 -7.70 4.51 -8.74
CA GLY A 72 -6.61 4.30 -7.78
C GLY A 72 -7.13 4.03 -6.37
N ALA A 73 -8.19 4.72 -5.97
CA ALA A 73 -8.88 4.50 -4.70
C ALA A 73 -9.54 3.11 -4.59
N VAL A 74 -10.19 2.66 -5.66
CA VAL A 74 -10.81 1.33 -5.69
C VAL A 74 -9.76 0.23 -5.78
N ALA A 75 -8.68 0.45 -6.56
CA ALA A 75 -7.60 -0.51 -6.70
C ALA A 75 -6.73 -0.65 -5.44
N SER A 76 -6.64 0.39 -4.60
CA SER A 76 -5.85 0.32 -3.36
C SER A 76 -6.47 -0.59 -2.30
N VAL A 77 -7.80 -0.74 -2.27
CA VAL A 77 -8.52 -1.58 -1.30
C VAL A 77 -8.18 -3.08 -1.41
N PRO A 78 -8.21 -3.74 -2.58
CA PRO A 78 -7.83 -5.15 -2.67
C PRO A 78 -6.33 -5.37 -2.43
N LEU A 79 -5.47 -4.48 -2.93
CA LEU A 79 -4.02 -4.53 -2.66
C LEU A 79 -3.74 -4.43 -1.16
N ALA A 80 -4.56 -3.62 -0.47
CA ALA A 80 -4.47 -3.43 0.95
C ALA A 80 -4.75 -4.70 1.75
N VAL A 81 -5.89 -5.31 1.45
CA VAL A 81 -6.30 -6.58 2.06
C VAL A 81 -5.23 -7.64 1.79
N LEU A 82 -4.71 -7.72 0.56
CA LEU A 82 -3.68 -8.68 0.20
C LEU A 82 -2.39 -8.49 1.03
N TYR A 83 -1.89 -7.27 1.18
CA TYR A 83 -0.70 -6.99 1.99
C TYR A 83 -0.92 -7.31 3.47
N ALA A 84 -2.05 -6.91 4.07
CA ALA A 84 -2.35 -7.22 5.47
C ALA A 84 -2.46 -8.73 5.71
N TYR A 85 -3.19 -9.42 4.84
CA TYR A 85 -3.42 -10.87 4.95
C TYR A 85 -2.10 -11.64 4.86
N THR A 86 -1.32 -11.39 3.81
CA THR A 86 -0.02 -12.04 3.60
C THR A 86 1.00 -11.67 4.67
N GLY A 87 0.92 -10.45 5.20
CA GLY A 87 1.69 -9.97 6.36
C GLY A 87 1.45 -10.78 7.62
N LEU A 88 0.19 -11.16 7.86
CA LEU A 88 -0.21 -11.98 8.99
C LEU A 88 0.24 -13.45 8.85
N LEU A 89 0.41 -13.93 7.61
CA LEU A 89 0.86 -15.31 7.36
C LEU A 89 2.38 -15.48 7.58
N LEU A 90 3.18 -14.44 7.30
CA LEU A 90 4.65 -14.50 7.35
C LEU A 90 5.28 -15.02 8.67
N PRO A 91 4.77 -14.69 9.87
CA PRO A 91 5.27 -15.27 11.13
C PRO A 91 5.04 -16.78 11.26
N TRP A 92 4.14 -17.34 10.45
CA TRP A 92 3.78 -18.75 10.38
C TRP A 92 3.54 -19.42 11.75
N THR A 93 2.83 -18.71 12.63
CA THR A 93 2.42 -19.23 13.94
C THR A 93 1.16 -20.08 13.82
N GLN A 94 0.77 -20.76 14.91
CA GLN A 94 -0.49 -21.52 14.96
C GLN A 94 -1.72 -20.66 14.65
N PHE A 95 -1.71 -19.39 15.08
CA PHE A 95 -2.77 -18.45 14.76
C PHE A 95 -2.77 -18.07 13.27
N SER A 96 -1.59 -17.77 12.70
CA SER A 96 -1.44 -17.55 11.25
C SER A 96 -1.95 -18.74 10.42
N TYR A 97 -1.68 -19.97 10.87
CA TYR A 97 -2.14 -21.18 10.20
C TYR A 97 -3.67 -21.30 10.22
N TRP A 98 -4.32 -21.08 11.36
CA TRP A 98 -5.80 -21.05 11.44
C TRP A 98 -6.43 -20.00 10.52
N PHE A 99 -5.77 -18.85 10.39
CA PHE A 99 -6.21 -17.78 9.52
C PHE A 99 -6.01 -18.12 8.03
N ALA A 100 -4.90 -18.78 7.70
CA ALA A 100 -4.65 -19.34 6.37
C ALA A 100 -5.72 -20.38 6.00
N GLN A 101 -6.08 -21.25 6.94
CA GLN A 101 -7.10 -22.28 6.73
C GLN A 101 -8.47 -21.66 6.48
N SER A 102 -8.88 -20.69 7.29
CA SER A 102 -10.15 -19.98 7.11
C SER A 102 -10.22 -19.27 5.75
N GLY A 103 -9.09 -18.71 5.29
CA GLY A 103 -9.01 -18.06 3.98
C GLY A 103 -9.12 -19.04 2.81
N LEU A 104 -8.41 -20.17 2.89
CA LEU A 104 -8.49 -21.24 1.90
C LEU A 104 -9.92 -21.80 1.80
N GLU A 105 -10.56 -22.06 2.94
CA GLU A 105 -11.95 -22.53 2.99
C GLU A 105 -12.94 -21.52 2.39
N LEU A 106 -12.75 -20.22 2.65
CA LEU A 106 -13.57 -19.17 2.04
C LEU A 106 -13.42 -19.13 0.52
N VAL A 107 -12.18 -19.24 0.02
CA VAL A 107 -11.89 -19.23 -1.42
C VAL A 107 -12.52 -20.44 -2.11
N LEU A 108 -12.39 -21.63 -1.53
CA LEU A 108 -12.97 -22.85 -2.07
C LEU A 108 -14.51 -22.85 -2.10
N ARG A 109 -15.14 -21.95 -1.35
CA ARG A 109 -16.60 -21.79 -1.34
C ARG A 109 -17.16 -21.14 -2.60
N PHE A 110 -16.32 -20.48 -3.41
CA PHE A 110 -16.74 -19.87 -4.66
C PHE A 110 -16.81 -20.90 -5.80
N PRO A 111 -17.98 -21.10 -6.43
CA PRO A 111 -18.09 -22.02 -7.55
C PRO A 111 -17.29 -21.51 -8.76
N PHE A 112 -16.68 -22.43 -9.51
CA PHE A 112 -15.87 -22.21 -10.74
C PHE A 112 -14.51 -21.54 -10.56
N VAL A 113 -14.36 -20.61 -9.61
CA VAL A 113 -13.10 -19.86 -9.41
C VAL A 113 -12.34 -20.25 -8.13
N GLY A 114 -12.96 -21.01 -7.22
CA GLY A 114 -12.35 -21.36 -5.93
C GLY A 114 -11.07 -22.16 -6.05
N GLU A 115 -11.05 -23.24 -6.84
CA GLU A 115 -9.85 -24.07 -7.05
C GLU A 115 -8.67 -23.31 -7.67
N PRO A 116 -8.82 -22.58 -8.80
CA PRO A 116 -7.70 -21.84 -9.37
C PRO A 116 -7.21 -20.72 -8.44
N LEU A 117 -8.11 -20.09 -7.66
CA LEU A 117 -7.72 -19.09 -6.65
C LEU A 117 -6.98 -19.72 -5.47
N ALA A 118 -7.38 -20.91 -5.02
CA ALA A 118 -6.67 -21.63 -3.95
C ALA A 118 -5.23 -21.95 -4.36
N VAL A 119 -5.05 -22.46 -5.58
CA VAL A 119 -3.71 -22.72 -6.14
C VAL A 119 -2.91 -21.42 -6.28
N ALA A 120 -3.51 -20.35 -6.80
CA ALA A 120 -2.81 -19.08 -7.01
C ALA A 120 -2.41 -18.39 -5.69
N LEU A 121 -3.29 -18.37 -4.69
CA LEU A 121 -3.10 -17.62 -3.44
C LEU A 121 -2.36 -18.42 -2.38
N PHE A 122 -2.61 -19.74 -2.29
CA PHE A 122 -2.07 -20.59 -1.23
C PHE A 122 -1.09 -21.65 -1.74
N GLY A 123 -0.88 -21.77 -3.05
CA GLY A 123 0.01 -22.77 -3.64
C GLY A 123 -0.57 -24.18 -3.68
N GLY A 124 -1.84 -24.37 -3.32
CA GLY A 124 -2.53 -25.66 -3.34
C GLY A 124 -3.71 -25.74 -2.38
N PHE A 125 -4.19 -26.97 -2.15
CA PHE A 125 -5.30 -27.28 -1.24
C PHE A 125 -4.84 -27.66 0.18
N THR A 126 -3.54 -27.81 0.37
CA THR A 126 -2.91 -28.14 1.66
C THR A 126 -1.94 -27.02 2.03
N LEU A 127 -2.09 -26.48 3.23
CA LEU A 127 -1.27 -25.38 3.71
C LEU A 127 0.12 -25.88 4.12
N GLY A 128 1.15 -25.14 3.74
CA GLY A 128 2.54 -25.49 4.04
C GLY A 128 3.54 -24.51 3.44
N GLU A 129 4.75 -24.98 3.16
CA GLU A 129 5.83 -24.17 2.57
C GLU A 129 5.42 -23.42 1.30
N ALA A 130 4.64 -24.05 0.42
CA ALA A 130 4.14 -23.41 -0.80
C ALA A 130 3.25 -22.19 -0.48
N THR A 131 2.45 -22.27 0.58
CA THR A 131 1.62 -21.16 1.06
C THR A 131 2.46 -20.04 1.64
N LEU A 132 3.45 -20.37 2.46
CA LEU A 132 4.36 -19.39 3.04
C LEU A 132 5.17 -18.67 1.95
N GLY A 133 5.65 -19.42 0.95
CA GLY A 133 6.32 -18.86 -0.23
C GLY A 133 5.41 -17.94 -1.05
N ALA A 134 4.16 -18.33 -1.28
CA ALA A 134 3.16 -17.48 -1.94
C ALA A 134 2.89 -16.19 -1.12
N ALA A 135 2.70 -16.31 0.19
CA ALA A 135 2.51 -15.17 1.08
C ALA A 135 3.70 -14.20 1.02
N PHE A 136 4.93 -14.71 1.07
CA PHE A 136 6.14 -13.90 0.91
C PHE A 136 6.15 -13.16 -0.44
N HIS A 137 5.93 -13.87 -1.54
CA HIS A 137 5.90 -13.27 -2.88
C HIS A 137 4.86 -12.15 -3.00
N TYR A 138 3.63 -12.40 -2.59
CA TYR A 138 2.56 -11.40 -2.66
C TYR A 138 2.82 -10.21 -1.73
N HIS A 139 3.28 -10.44 -0.50
CA HIS A 139 3.54 -9.38 0.45
C HIS A 139 4.58 -8.39 -0.06
N TYR A 140 5.74 -8.89 -0.48
CA TYR A 140 6.83 -8.04 -0.99
C TYR A 140 6.54 -7.45 -2.36
N ALA A 141 5.70 -8.08 -3.18
CA ALA A 141 5.21 -7.47 -4.42
C ALA A 141 4.39 -6.20 -4.13
N VAL A 142 3.49 -6.24 -3.13
CA VAL A 142 2.68 -5.07 -2.76
C VAL A 142 3.55 -3.98 -2.11
N VAL A 143 4.51 -4.35 -1.24
CA VAL A 143 5.49 -3.40 -0.68
C VAL A 143 6.29 -2.72 -1.79
N GLY A 144 6.81 -3.49 -2.75
CA GLY A 144 7.57 -2.97 -3.88
C GLY A 144 6.75 -2.00 -4.73
N LEU A 145 5.49 -2.33 -5.04
CA LEU A 145 4.58 -1.44 -5.75
C LEU A 145 4.35 -0.13 -4.98
N GLY A 146 4.18 -0.21 -3.65
CA GLY A 146 4.04 0.95 -2.78
C GLY A 146 5.26 1.87 -2.81
N VAL A 147 6.46 1.31 -2.76
CA VAL A 147 7.72 2.07 -2.86
C VAL A 147 7.86 2.75 -4.22
N LEU A 148 7.55 2.04 -5.31
CA LEU A 148 7.59 2.61 -6.66
C LEU A 148 6.58 3.75 -6.84
N ALA A 149 5.37 3.61 -6.28
CA ALA A 149 4.37 4.67 -6.29
C ALA A 149 4.86 5.90 -5.50
N ALA A 150 5.44 5.71 -4.32
CA ALA A 150 6.01 6.79 -3.52
C ALA A 150 7.16 7.50 -4.27
N LEU A 151 8.08 6.75 -4.87
CA LEU A 151 9.18 7.30 -5.67
C LEU A 151 8.66 8.10 -6.88
N SER A 152 7.64 7.59 -7.56
CA SER A 152 7.01 8.27 -8.71
C SER A 152 6.42 9.63 -8.30
N VAL A 153 5.79 9.70 -7.12
CA VAL A 153 5.29 10.96 -6.54
C VAL A 153 6.44 11.89 -6.21
N CYS A 154 7.49 11.42 -5.54
CA CYS A 154 8.69 12.22 -5.24
C CYS A 154 9.30 12.85 -6.49
N VAL A 155 9.52 12.04 -7.53
CA VAL A 155 10.09 12.50 -8.80
C VAL A 155 9.17 13.51 -9.48
N SER A 156 7.85 13.27 -9.49
CA SER A 156 6.86 14.23 -10.04
C SER A 156 6.93 15.58 -9.32
N LEU A 157 7.04 15.58 -7.99
CA LEU A 157 7.16 16.79 -7.19
C LEU A 157 8.48 17.52 -7.42
N PHE A 158 9.58 16.78 -7.54
CA PHE A 158 10.89 17.35 -7.87
C PHE A 158 10.87 18.01 -9.25
N ARG A 159 10.36 17.32 -10.28
CA ARG A 159 10.26 17.87 -11.65
C ARG A 159 9.39 19.14 -11.71
N ARG A 160 8.33 19.21 -10.90
CA ARG A 160 7.49 20.43 -10.79
C ARG A 160 8.22 21.61 -10.16
N ARG A 161 9.19 21.38 -9.27
CA ARG A 161 10.04 22.45 -8.70
C ARG A 161 11.10 22.96 -9.68
N SER A 162 11.63 22.08 -10.53
CA SER A 162 12.68 22.41 -11.49
C SER A 162 12.19 23.04 -12.79
N ALA A 163 10.88 23.28 -12.96
CA ALA A 163 10.35 23.96 -14.14
C ALA A 163 10.78 25.43 -14.12
N PRO A 164 11.49 25.93 -15.15
CA PRO A 164 11.95 27.31 -15.18
C PRO A 164 10.76 28.27 -15.11
N ALA A 165 10.87 29.29 -14.26
CA ALA A 165 9.92 30.40 -14.25
C ALA A 165 9.85 30.95 -15.69
N SER A 166 8.66 30.95 -16.29
CA SER A 166 8.45 31.58 -17.59
C SER A 166 9.03 32.99 -17.52
N ARG A 167 10.06 33.29 -18.33
CA ARG A 167 10.58 34.64 -18.46
C ARG A 167 9.40 35.57 -18.76
N SER A 168 9.31 36.66 -18.00
CA SER A 168 8.35 37.71 -18.27
C SER A 168 8.57 38.23 -19.69
N PRO A 169 7.53 38.46 -20.51
CA PRO A 169 7.66 39.10 -21.82
C PRO A 169 8.33 40.48 -21.78
N ALA A 170 8.56 41.04 -20.59
CA ALA A 170 9.23 42.32 -20.40
C ALA A 170 10.76 42.29 -20.63
N GLU A 171 11.38 41.11 -20.77
CA GLU A 171 12.83 41.01 -21.05
C GLU A 171 13.15 41.01 -22.57
N ASP A 172 12.14 40.80 -23.42
CA ASP A 172 12.25 40.88 -24.90
C ASP A 172 11.82 42.25 -25.45
N ALA A 173 11.36 43.16 -24.59
CA ALA A 173 11.05 44.54 -24.93
C ALA A 173 12.17 45.45 -24.38
N GLY A 174 13.30 45.44 -25.07
CA GLY A 174 14.30 46.51 -24.98
C GLY A 174 13.75 47.86 -25.45
#